data_AF-A0A920A848-F1
#
_entry.id   AF-A0A920A848-F1
#
_cell.length_a   1.000
_cell.length_b   1.000
_cell.length_c   1.000
_cell.angle_alpha   90.00
_cell.angle_beta   90.00
_cell.angle_gamma   90.00
#
_symmetry.space_group_name_H-M   'P 1'
#
loop_
_entity.id
_entity.type
_entity.pdbx_description
1 polymer ?
#
loop_
_entity_poly.entity_id
_entity_poly.type
_entity_poly.pdbx_seq_one_letter_code
_entity_poly.pdbx_strand_id
1 'polypeptide(L)'
;MAFAVVLSADANEASIGLRPRMTRARRFEESVDVGRLTLDVFRGRAPRQCRKRLSPNRAQNFPRRPSASVGDIVWVAPADAPGLYRLEQMPEVNGAIVALDPHTGRVLAMVGGFSFGASEFNRATQANRQPGSAFKPFVYAAASTAVSRPPVWYWMRLS
;
A
#
# COMPACT_ATOMS: atom_id res chain seq x y z
N MET A 1 -5.59 -12.59 -0.21
CA MET A 1 -6.73 -11.67 -0.38
C MET A 1 -7.76 -12.34 -1.28
N ALA A 2 -9.01 -12.41 -0.84
CA ALA A 2 -10.12 -13.02 -1.57
C ALA A 2 -11.34 -12.10 -1.54
N PHE A 3 -12.21 -12.26 -2.53
CA PHE A 3 -13.52 -11.62 -2.51
C PHE A 3 -14.49 -12.42 -1.65
N ALA A 4 -15.28 -11.71 -0.86
CA ALA A 4 -16.35 -12.29 -0.08
C ALA A 4 -17.59 -11.38 -0.11
N VAL A 5 -18.76 -11.99 0.02
CA VAL A 5 -20.04 -11.28 0.15
C VAL A 5 -20.49 -11.34 1.60
N VAL A 6 -20.94 -10.22 2.15
CA VAL A 6 -21.49 -10.15 3.50
C VAL A 6 -22.89 -10.75 3.50
N LEU A 7 -23.07 -11.86 4.23
CA LEU A 7 -24.35 -12.58 4.34
C LEU A 7 -25.17 -12.07 5.53
N SER A 8 -24.50 -11.74 6.63
CA SER A 8 -25.11 -11.12 7.81
C SER A 8 -24.07 -10.28 8.53
N ALA A 9 -24.50 -9.20 9.19
CA ALA A 9 -23.63 -8.31 9.93
C ALA A 9 -24.24 -7.97 11.29
N ASP A 10 -23.51 -8.29 12.35
CA ASP A 10 -23.77 -7.89 13.73
C ASP A 10 -22.83 -6.74 14.14
N ALA A 11 -22.96 -6.26 15.38
CA ALA A 11 -22.17 -5.13 15.86
C ALA A 11 -20.65 -5.40 15.91
N ASN A 12 -20.22 -6.66 16.09
CA ASN A 12 -18.82 -7.05 16.26
C ASN A 12 -18.37 -8.14 15.28
N GLU A 13 -19.28 -8.92 14.71
CA GLU A 13 -18.98 -10.02 13.78
C GLU A 13 -19.83 -9.91 12.52
N ALA A 14 -19.32 -10.39 11.38
CA ALA A 14 -20.10 -10.57 10.17
C ALA A 14 -19.84 -11.97 9.60
N SER A 15 -20.90 -12.61 9.09
CA SER A 15 -20.75 -13.86 8.35
C SER A 15 -20.54 -13.54 6.88
N ILE A 16 -19.52 -14.15 6.28
CA ILE A 16 -19.18 -13.95 4.88
C ILE A 16 -19.27 -15.24 4.08
N GLY A 17 -19.79 -15.14 2.87
CA GLY A 17 -19.69 -16.18 1.85
C GLY A 17 -18.45 -15.94 1.00
N LEU A 18 -17.53 -16.90 0.99
CA LEU A 18 -16.37 -16.86 0.09
C LEU A 18 -16.79 -17.31 -1.31
N ARG A 19 -16.08 -16.81 -2.33
CA ARG A 19 -16.29 -17.31 -3.69
C ARG A 19 -15.99 -18.83 -3.74
N PRO A 20 -16.93 -19.67 -4.20
CA PRO A 20 -16.72 -21.11 -4.26
C PRO A 20 -15.55 -21.45 -5.19
N ARG A 21 -14.85 -22.53 -4.84
CA ARG A 21 -13.74 -23.02 -5.66
C ARG A 21 -14.26 -23.51 -7.00
N MET A 22 -13.42 -23.35 -8.02
CA MET A 22 -13.70 -23.87 -9.35
C MET A 22 -13.10 -25.28 -9.44
N THR A 23 -13.95 -26.27 -9.68
CA THR A 23 -13.55 -27.66 -9.90
C THR A 23 -12.77 -27.76 -11.21
N ARG A 24 -11.93 -28.79 -11.38
CA ARG A 24 -11.17 -29.06 -12.63
C ARG A 24 -12.05 -29.06 -13.89
N ALA A 25 -13.33 -29.39 -13.75
CA ALA A 25 -14.34 -29.35 -14.81
C ALA A 25 -14.89 -27.95 -15.15
N ARG A 26 -14.27 -26.86 -14.66
CA ARG A 26 -14.73 -25.47 -14.82
C ARG A 26 -16.15 -25.20 -14.28
N ARG A 27 -16.63 -26.04 -13.36
CA ARG A 27 -17.88 -25.81 -12.61
C ARG A 27 -17.55 -25.27 -11.23
N PHE A 28 -18.40 -24.40 -10.70
CA PHE A 28 -18.30 -24.01 -9.29
C PHE A 28 -18.75 -25.17 -8.41
N GLU A 29 -18.06 -25.33 -7.30
CA GLU A 29 -18.49 -26.22 -6.23
C GLU A 29 -19.80 -25.72 -5.63
N GLU A 30 -20.71 -26.64 -5.28
CA GLU A 30 -22.03 -26.31 -4.76
C GLU A 30 -21.97 -25.89 -3.28
N SER A 31 -20.93 -26.32 -2.56
CA SER A 31 -20.65 -25.85 -1.21
C SER A 31 -19.97 -24.47 -1.22
N VAL A 32 -20.60 -23.52 -0.54
CA VAL A 32 -20.03 -22.20 -0.28
C VAL A 32 -19.37 -22.22 1.09
N ASP A 33 -18.06 -21.98 1.14
CA ASP A 33 -17.34 -21.82 2.39
C ASP A 33 -17.79 -20.53 3.08
N VAL A 34 -18.30 -20.67 4.31
CA VAL A 34 -18.70 -19.55 5.16
C VAL A 34 -17.59 -19.24 6.15
N GLY A 35 -17.16 -17.98 6.18
CA GLY A 35 -16.18 -17.46 7.13
C GLY A 35 -16.80 -16.48 8.11
N ARG A 36 -16.16 -16.28 9.26
CA ARG A 36 -16.51 -15.19 10.19
C ARG A 36 -15.50 -14.06 10.05
N LEU A 37 -15.99 -12.82 9.97
CA LEU A 37 -15.20 -11.61 10.01
C LEU A 37 -15.32 -10.95 11.38
N THR A 38 -14.18 -10.64 11.99
CA THR A 38 -14.13 -9.76 13.16
C THR A 38 -14.16 -8.30 12.70
N LEU A 39 -15.23 -7.57 13.03
CA LEU A 39 -15.41 -6.15 12.67
C LEU A 39 -14.74 -5.17 13.66
N ASP A 40 -14.16 -5.69 14.75
CA ASP A 40 -13.50 -4.87 15.79
C ASP A 40 -12.30 -4.05 15.26
N VAL A 41 -11.78 -4.38 14.08
CA VAL A 41 -10.69 -3.64 13.41
C VAL A 41 -11.07 -2.19 13.08
N PHE A 42 -12.36 -1.85 13.05
CA PHE A 42 -12.82 -0.50 12.76
C PHE A 42 -12.88 0.47 13.94
N ARG A 43 -12.40 0.07 15.12
CA ARG A 43 -12.13 1.01 16.23
C ARG A 43 -10.83 1.79 16.00
N GLY A 44 -10.63 2.27 14.77
CA GLY A 44 -9.54 3.17 14.40
C GLY A 44 -9.89 4.61 14.77
N ARG A 45 -9.27 5.14 15.83
CA ARG A 45 -9.33 6.57 16.16
C ARG A 45 -8.78 7.35 14.96
N ALA A 46 -9.51 8.37 14.48
CA ALA A 46 -9.08 9.19 13.35
C ALA A 46 -7.60 9.64 13.49
N PRO A 47 -6.79 9.58 12.42
CA PRO A 47 -5.37 9.89 12.48
C PRO A 47 -5.16 11.32 13.01
N ARG A 48 -4.23 11.48 13.97
CA ARG A 48 -3.95 12.76 14.66
C ARG A 48 -3.64 13.90 13.68
N GLN A 49 -3.16 13.58 12.48
CA GLN A 49 -2.79 14.53 11.45
C GLN A 49 -3.99 15.22 10.78
N CYS A 50 -5.19 14.63 10.85
CA CYS A 50 -6.44 15.28 10.44
C CYS A 50 -6.93 16.34 11.45
N ARG A 51 -6.40 16.35 12.68
CA ARG A 51 -6.87 17.25 13.75
C ARG A 51 -6.38 18.69 13.61
N LYS A 52 -5.28 18.92 12.90
CA LYS A 52 -4.65 20.25 12.80
C LYS A 52 -5.18 21.12 11.64
N ARG A 53 -5.95 20.56 10.71
CA ARG A 53 -6.43 21.27 9.50
C ARG A 53 -7.94 21.25 9.28
N LEU A 54 -8.70 20.43 10.01
CA LEU A 54 -10.16 20.43 9.93
C LEU A 54 -10.74 21.33 11.03
N SER A 55 -11.71 22.16 10.67
CA SER A 55 -12.55 22.90 11.62
C SER A 55 -13.19 21.92 12.62
N PRO A 56 -13.40 22.33 13.88
CA PRO A 56 -13.87 21.43 14.95
C PRO A 56 -15.16 20.67 14.62
N ASN A 57 -16.04 21.20 13.76
CA ASN A 57 -17.25 20.50 13.30
C ASN A 57 -16.99 19.43 12.22
N ARG A 58 -15.94 19.58 11.40
CA ARG A 58 -15.67 18.65 10.28
C ARG A 58 -14.88 17.43 10.72
N ALA A 59 -14.12 17.55 11.82
CA ALA A 59 -13.47 16.42 12.47
C ALA A 59 -14.45 15.51 13.25
N GLN A 60 -15.70 15.93 13.47
CA GLN A 60 -16.72 15.16 14.19
C GLN A 60 -17.57 14.29 13.25
N ASN A 61 -17.64 14.63 11.96
CA ASN A 61 -18.41 13.93 10.93
C ASN A 61 -17.66 12.79 10.22
N PHE A 62 -16.62 12.24 10.82
CA PHE A 62 -16.09 10.98 10.31
C PHE A 62 -17.12 9.88 10.61
N PRO A 63 -17.62 9.16 9.60
CA PRO A 63 -18.50 8.02 9.84
C PRO A 63 -17.75 7.06 10.76
N ARG A 64 -18.21 6.96 12.01
CA ARG A 64 -17.53 6.19 13.08
C ARG A 64 -17.67 4.68 12.88
N ARG A 65 -18.41 4.26 11.85
CA ARG A 65 -18.63 2.87 11.50
C ARG A 65 -18.60 2.75 9.98
N PRO A 66 -17.76 1.90 9.43
CA PRO A 66 -18.06 1.29 8.15
C PRO A 66 -19.16 0.28 8.41
N SER A 67 -20.38 0.65 8.03
CA SER A 67 -21.46 -0.31 7.91
C SER A 67 -21.20 -1.11 6.65
N ALA A 68 -20.52 -2.25 6.79
CA ALA A 68 -20.65 -3.30 5.79
C ALA A 68 -22.12 -3.74 5.84
N SER A 69 -22.88 -3.35 4.83
CA SER A 69 -24.28 -3.71 4.71
C SER A 69 -24.38 -5.13 4.17
N VAL A 70 -25.45 -5.83 4.52
CA VAL A 70 -25.71 -7.16 3.95
C VAL A 70 -25.79 -7.04 2.43
N GLY A 71 -25.03 -7.87 1.72
CA GLY A 71 -24.89 -7.82 0.27
C GLY A 71 -23.64 -7.09 -0.26
N ASP A 72 -22.88 -6.41 0.60
CA ASP A 72 -21.64 -5.73 0.18
C ASP A 72 -20.54 -6.73 -0.20
N ILE A 73 -19.75 -6.37 -1.22
CA ILE A 73 -18.57 -7.11 -1.64
C ILE A 73 -17.36 -6.53 -0.91
N VAL A 74 -16.72 -7.36 -0.11
CA VAL A 74 -15.57 -6.98 0.71
C VAL A 74 -14.36 -7.83 0.38
N TRP A 75 -13.19 -7.27 0.62
CA TRP A 75 -11.93 -7.98 0.51
C TRP A 75 -11.53 -8.54 1.87
N VAL A 76 -11.14 -9.82 1.87
CA VAL A 76 -10.84 -10.55 3.10
C VAL A 76 -9.53 -11.32 2.99
N ALA A 77 -8.87 -11.50 4.13
CA ALA A 77 -7.72 -12.38 4.27
C ALA A 77 -7.91 -13.32 5.47
N PRO A 78 -7.36 -14.54 5.42
CA PRO A 78 -7.40 -15.44 6.56
C PRO A 78 -6.71 -14.80 7.77
N ALA A 79 -7.35 -14.91 8.94
CA ALA A 79 -6.76 -14.52 10.21
C ALA A 79 -5.96 -15.69 10.82
N ASP A 80 -5.52 -15.52 12.07
CA ASP A 80 -4.66 -16.50 12.74
C ASP A 80 -5.34 -17.86 13.00
N ALA A 81 -6.68 -17.90 13.06
CA ALA A 81 -7.45 -19.12 13.26
C ALA A 81 -8.23 -19.53 11.99
N PRO A 82 -8.39 -20.85 11.73
CA PRO A 82 -9.15 -21.33 10.58
C PRO A 82 -10.62 -20.90 10.68
N GLY A 83 -11.16 -20.40 9.57
CA GLY A 83 -12.54 -19.89 9.50
C GLY A 83 -12.73 -18.45 10.00
N LEU A 84 -11.70 -17.86 10.62
CA LEU A 84 -11.66 -16.42 10.90
C LEU A 84 -10.99 -15.68 9.76
N TYR A 85 -11.59 -14.55 9.40
CA TYR A 85 -11.11 -13.66 8.38
C TYR A 85 -11.00 -12.25 8.94
N ARG A 86 -10.12 -11.46 8.33
CA ARG A 86 -10.00 -10.03 8.57
C ARG A 86 -10.35 -9.26 7.30
N LEU A 87 -10.89 -8.07 7.48
CA LEU A 87 -11.09 -7.15 6.37
C LEU A 87 -9.75 -6.58 5.93
N GLU A 88 -9.52 -6.59 4.63
CA GLU A 88 -8.40 -5.92 4.00
C GLU A 88 -8.92 -4.89 3.01
N GLN A 89 -8.12 -3.86 2.75
CA GLN A 89 -8.40 -2.91 1.68
C GLN A 89 -7.36 -3.07 0.59
N MET A 90 -7.82 -3.02 -0.66
CA MET A 90 -6.89 -2.94 -1.77
C MET A 90 -6.23 -1.55 -1.69
N PRO A 91 -4.89 -1.47 -1.60
CA PRO A 91 -4.23 -0.18 -1.60
C PRO A 91 -4.45 0.49 -2.96
N GLU A 92 -5.00 1.70 -2.94
CA GLU A 92 -5.10 2.55 -4.14
C GLU A 92 -3.72 3.04 -4.59
N VAL A 93 -2.82 3.21 -3.62
CA VAL A 93 -1.45 3.66 -3.85
C VAL A 93 -0.59 2.48 -4.30
N ASN A 94 0.21 2.71 -5.34
CA ASN A 94 1.20 1.76 -5.84
C ASN A 94 2.63 2.22 -5.54
N GLY A 95 3.55 1.27 -5.53
CA GLY A 95 4.98 1.51 -5.39
C GLY A 95 5.80 0.53 -6.21
N ALA A 96 7.12 0.71 -6.19
CA ALA A 96 8.07 -0.20 -6.77
C ALA A 96 9.32 -0.28 -5.91
N ILE A 97 10.01 -1.41 -5.96
CA ILE A 97 11.30 -1.62 -5.33
C ILE A 97 12.21 -2.39 -6.28
N VAL A 98 13.49 -2.03 -6.27
CA VAL A 98 14.56 -2.76 -6.94
C VAL A 98 15.74 -2.87 -5.96
N ALA A 99 16.29 -4.07 -5.85
CA ALA A 99 17.49 -4.34 -5.07
C ALA A 99 18.61 -4.78 -6.02
N LEU A 100 19.75 -4.11 -5.92
CA LEU A 100 20.92 -4.33 -6.78
C LEU A 100 22.14 -4.67 -5.93
N ASP A 101 23.02 -5.51 -6.47
CA ASP A 101 24.40 -5.63 -6.01
C ASP A 101 25.20 -4.41 -6.55
N PRO A 102 25.76 -3.54 -5.68
CA PRO A 102 26.47 -2.34 -6.11
C PRO A 102 27.81 -2.61 -6.80
N HIS A 103 28.42 -3.79 -6.60
CA HIS A 103 29.71 -4.14 -7.20
C HIS A 103 29.54 -4.75 -8.59
N THR A 104 28.51 -5.58 -8.78
CA THR A 104 28.28 -6.31 -10.03
C THR A 104 27.16 -5.74 -10.89
N GLY A 105 26.28 -4.90 -10.33
CA GLY A 105 25.10 -4.37 -11.01
C GLY A 105 23.96 -5.38 -11.18
N ARG A 106 24.05 -6.58 -10.58
CA ARG A 106 23.03 -7.62 -10.70
C ARG A 106 21.76 -7.26 -9.94
N VAL A 107 20.60 -7.58 -10.52
CA VAL A 107 19.30 -7.44 -9.87
C VAL A 107 19.06 -8.64 -8.95
N LEU A 108 18.93 -8.38 -7.65
CA LEU A 108 18.63 -9.40 -6.64
C LEU A 108 17.12 -9.60 -6.49
N ALA A 109 16.37 -8.50 -6.55
CA ALA A 109 14.91 -8.52 -6.48
C ALA A 109 14.34 -7.30 -7.20
N MET A 110 13.17 -7.47 -7.82
CA MET A 110 12.44 -6.38 -8.47
C MET A 110 10.94 -6.61 -8.34
N VAL A 111 10.21 -5.58 -7.88
CA VAL A 111 8.75 -5.57 -7.79
C VAL A 111 8.24 -4.24 -8.33
N GLY A 112 7.35 -4.30 -9.34
CA GLY A 112 6.86 -3.13 -10.08
C GLY A 112 5.47 -2.62 -9.67
N GLY A 113 4.83 -3.24 -8.69
CA GLY A 113 3.47 -2.89 -8.25
C GLY A 113 2.97 -3.82 -7.14
N PHE A 114 1.80 -3.51 -6.59
CA PHE A 114 1.20 -4.30 -5.50
C PHE A 114 0.80 -5.72 -5.94
N SER A 115 0.24 -5.87 -7.14
CA SER A 115 -0.16 -7.17 -7.70
C SER A 115 -0.03 -7.16 -9.22
N PHE A 116 0.67 -8.17 -9.76
CA PHE A 116 0.83 -8.35 -11.21
C PHE A 116 -0.51 -8.61 -11.91
N GLY A 117 -1.40 -9.39 -11.28
CA GLY A 117 -2.73 -9.66 -11.84
C GLY A 117 -3.66 -8.44 -11.88
N ALA A 118 -3.36 -7.39 -11.10
CA ALA A 118 -4.08 -6.12 -11.18
C ALA A 118 -3.45 -5.16 -12.20
N SER A 119 -2.13 -5.22 -12.38
CA SER A 119 -1.40 -4.36 -13.32
C SER A 119 -0.06 -5.00 -13.71
N GLU A 120 0.11 -5.28 -14.99
CA GLU A 120 1.37 -5.83 -15.55
C GLU A 120 2.45 -4.76 -15.77
N PHE A 121 2.11 -3.48 -15.55
CA PHE A 121 3.02 -2.35 -15.75
C PHE A 121 4.12 -2.33 -14.68
N ASN A 122 5.38 -2.40 -15.09
CA ASN A 122 6.52 -2.45 -14.18
C ASN A 122 7.01 -1.05 -13.83
N ARG A 123 6.57 -0.53 -12.69
CA ARG A 123 6.96 0.81 -12.23
C ARG A 123 8.43 0.91 -11.81
N ALA A 124 9.14 -0.20 -11.59
CA ALA A 124 10.56 -0.15 -11.23
C ALA A 124 11.44 0.30 -12.41
N THR A 125 11.01 0.04 -13.64
CA THR A 125 11.79 0.33 -14.86
C THR A 125 11.09 1.31 -15.80
N GLN A 126 9.75 1.29 -15.87
CA GLN A 126 8.99 2.04 -16.87
C GLN A 126 8.41 3.36 -16.32
N ALA A 127 8.29 3.50 -15.00
CA ALA A 127 7.65 4.68 -14.42
C ALA A 127 8.65 5.83 -14.19
N ASN A 128 8.56 6.86 -15.03
CA ASN A 128 9.30 8.10 -14.82
C ASN A 128 8.61 8.95 -13.74
N ARG A 129 9.30 9.19 -12.63
CA ARG A 129 8.82 10.02 -11.50
C ARG A 129 9.90 11.01 -11.09
N GLN A 130 9.47 12.19 -10.62
CA GLN A 130 10.39 13.16 -10.02
C GLN A 130 11.02 12.53 -8.76
N PRO A 131 12.35 12.40 -8.68
CA PRO A 131 13.03 11.77 -7.53
C PRO A 131 13.00 12.65 -6.27
N GLY A 132 12.77 13.96 -6.43
CA GLY A 132 12.74 14.92 -5.33
C GLY A 132 14.07 14.95 -4.56
N SER A 133 13.99 15.03 -3.23
CA SER A 133 15.18 15.14 -2.37
C SER A 133 16.10 13.91 -2.40
N ALA A 134 15.64 12.77 -2.92
CA ALA A 134 16.48 11.58 -3.07
C ALA A 134 17.64 11.80 -4.07
N PHE A 135 17.56 12.83 -4.92
CA PHE A 135 18.60 13.16 -5.89
C PHE A 135 19.75 14.02 -5.32
N LYS A 136 19.60 14.57 -4.11
CA LYS A 136 20.61 15.47 -3.51
C LYS A 136 22.02 14.87 -3.40
N PRO A 137 22.21 13.58 -3.05
CA PRO A 137 23.56 13.01 -2.95
C PRO A 137 24.40 13.19 -4.21
N PHE A 138 23.79 13.13 -5.40
CA PHE A 138 24.48 13.35 -6.68
C PHE A 138 24.95 14.81 -6.85
N VAL A 139 24.13 15.77 -6.42
CA VAL A 139 24.49 17.21 -6.46
C VAL A 139 25.67 17.49 -5.53
N TYR A 140 25.66 16.92 -4.32
CA TYR A 140 26.77 17.07 -3.37
C TYR A 140 28.04 16.37 -3.85
N ALA A 141 27.95 15.17 -4.41
CA ALA A 141 29.09 14.46 -4.97
C ALA A 141 29.76 15.27 -6.11
N ALA A 142 28.95 15.84 -7.01
CA ALA A 142 29.45 16.71 -8.08
C ALA A 142 30.16 17.95 -7.52
N ALA A 143 29.59 18.59 -6.49
CA ALA A 143 30.22 19.73 -5.83
C ALA A 143 31.57 19.36 -5.19
N SER A 144 31.67 18.21 -4.52
CA SER A 144 32.93 17.72 -3.95
C SER A 144 33.99 17.47 -5.02
N THR A 145 33.62 16.87 -6.16
CA THR A 145 34.56 16.68 -7.29
C THR A 145 34.95 17.99 -7.98
N ALA A 146 34.09 19.01 -7.93
CA ALA A 146 34.40 20.33 -8.47
C ALA A 146 35.31 21.14 -7.54
N VAL A 147 35.15 21.01 -6.22
CA VAL A 147 35.93 21.70 -5.17
C VAL A 147 37.38 21.21 -5.10
N SER A 148 37.73 20.06 -5.67
CA SER A 148 39.14 19.68 -5.92
C SER A 148 39.86 20.62 -6.88
N ARG A 149 39.15 21.52 -7.57
CA ARG A 149 39.77 22.72 -8.16
C ARG A 149 39.81 23.78 -7.06
N PRO A 150 40.99 24.26 -6.64
CA PRO A 150 41.05 25.30 -5.63
C PRO A 150 40.18 26.47 -6.09
N PRO A 151 39.34 27.05 -5.21
CA PRO A 151 38.69 28.31 -5.53
C PRO A 151 39.78 29.30 -5.96
N VAL A 152 39.69 29.80 -7.20
CA VAL A 152 40.44 30.98 -7.63
C VAL A 152 39.82 32.18 -6.91
N TRP A 153 40.14 32.30 -5.62
CA TRP A 153 39.85 33.45 -4.77
C TRP A 153 41.13 33.92 -4.07
N TYR A 154 42.28 33.73 -4.71
CA TYR A 154 43.53 34.35 -4.33
C TYR A 154 44.10 35.09 -5.54
N TRP A 155 43.98 36.41 -5.54
CA TRP A 155 44.94 37.43 -5.97
C TRP A 155 44.21 38.77 -6.13
N MET A 156 44.13 39.51 -5.03
CA MET A 156 44.27 40.97 -5.08
C MET A 156 44.75 41.43 -3.70
N ARG A 157 46.05 41.23 -3.46
CA ARG A 157 46.82 42.07 -2.56
C ARG A 157 47.53 43.11 -3.41
N LEU A 158 47.65 44.31 -2.84
CA LEU A 158 48.47 45.46 -3.25
C LEU A 158 47.78 46.45 -4.20
N SER A 159 47.23 47.51 -3.62
CA SER A 159 47.90 48.82 -3.54
C SER A 159 47.25 49.65 -2.44
#